data_AF-A0A8J8WNA7-F1
#
_entry.id   AF-A0A8J8WNA7-F1
#
_cell.length_a   1.000
_cell.length_b   1.000
_cell.length_c   1.000
_cell.angle_alpha   90.00
_cell.angle_beta   90.00
_cell.angle_gamma   90.00
#
_symmetry.space_group_name_H-M   'P 1'
#
loop_
_entity.id
_entity.type
_entity.pdbx_description
1 polymer ?
#
loop_
_entity_poly.entity_id
_entity_poly.type
_entity_poly.pdbx_seq_one_letter_code
_entity_poly.pdbx_strand_id
1 'polypeptide(L)'
;MRTQIIRVTAPLRHRTLTQPVLSARLHSTSSRASPRLTPVNKALRAAPSIPFLGALFSSKAPTEEMSYPDQRSDDQWRAVLSPEQFRVLREKGTERPGTGEYDSHYPTKGVYTCAGCDAPLYTADHKFKSGCGWPAYFDSIPGAVTRHTDSTFGMKRTEIVCSNCGGHLGHVFAGEGFPTPTDERHCVNSVSLRFTEDADAAAKKPAEKSRA
;
A
#
# COMPACT_ATOMS: atom_id res chain seq x y z
N MET A 1 -58.05 18.99 17.87
CA MET A 1 -58.34 17.54 17.93
C MET A 1 -57.11 16.83 18.47
N ARG A 2 -57.29 16.08 19.56
CA ARG A 2 -56.26 15.34 20.32
C ARG A 2 -55.74 14.13 19.52
N THR A 3 -54.69 13.48 20.05
CA THR A 3 -54.38 12.03 19.98
C THR A 3 -53.26 11.66 18.99
N GLN A 4 -52.20 10.90 19.29
CA GLN A 4 -51.55 10.37 20.49
C GLN A 4 -50.12 9.95 20.06
N ILE A 5 -49.17 10.07 20.98
CA ILE A 5 -47.80 9.55 20.87
C ILE A 5 -47.85 8.06 21.22
N ILE A 6 -47.36 7.18 20.33
CA ILE A 6 -47.16 5.76 20.63
C ILE A 6 -45.66 5.54 20.86
N ARG A 7 -45.27 5.40 22.13
CA ARG A 7 -43.97 4.85 22.54
C ARG A 7 -44.10 3.33 22.59
N VAL A 8 -43.35 2.62 21.76
CA VAL A 8 -43.17 1.17 21.88
C VAL A 8 -41.84 0.90 22.58
N THR A 9 -41.91 0.49 23.84
CA THR A 9 -40.78 0.00 24.64
C THR A 9 -40.61 -1.51 24.41
N ALA A 10 -39.48 -1.93 23.85
CA ALA A 10 -39.09 -3.33 23.77
C ALA A 10 -38.23 -3.72 24.99
N PRO A 11 -38.42 -4.91 25.60
CA PRO A 11 -37.68 -5.31 26.78
C PRO A 11 -36.29 -5.88 26.44
N LEU A 12 -35.32 -5.46 27.24
CA LEU A 12 -33.97 -6.03 27.37
C LEU A 12 -34.05 -7.51 27.80
N ARG A 13 -33.36 -8.39 27.08
CA ARG A 13 -33.00 -9.72 27.57
C ARG A 13 -31.49 -9.89 27.54
N HIS A 14 -30.91 -9.79 28.73
CA HIS A 14 -29.56 -10.26 29.01
C HIS A 14 -29.55 -11.80 28.93
N ARG A 15 -28.63 -12.35 28.14
CA ARG A 15 -28.25 -13.76 28.21
C ARG A 15 -26.79 -13.85 28.61
N THR A 16 -26.61 -14.51 29.74
CA THR A 16 -25.39 -14.75 30.48
C THR A 16 -24.44 -15.72 29.78
N LEU A 17 -23.15 -15.43 29.98
CA LEU A 17 -21.95 -16.24 29.77
C LEU A 17 -22.12 -17.75 30.02
N THR A 18 -21.50 -18.56 29.17
CA THR A 18 -20.71 -19.73 29.59
C THR A 18 -19.68 -20.09 28.51
N GLN A 19 -18.39 -19.96 28.83
CA GLN A 19 -17.31 -20.62 28.10
C GLN A 19 -17.05 -21.99 28.76
N PRO A 20 -16.80 -23.06 27.98
CA PRO A 20 -16.10 -24.21 28.48
C PRO A 20 -14.61 -24.11 28.12
N VAL A 21 -13.80 -23.93 29.16
CA VAL A 21 -12.40 -24.36 29.21
C VAL A 21 -12.34 -25.87 29.07
N LEU A 22 -11.55 -26.38 28.13
CA LEU A 22 -11.14 -27.79 28.12
C LEU A 22 -9.68 -27.92 27.71
N SER A 23 -8.92 -28.21 28.76
CA SER A 23 -7.54 -28.68 28.81
C SER A 23 -7.38 -30.02 28.09
N ALA A 24 -6.33 -30.19 27.28
CA ALA A 24 -5.80 -31.52 26.97
C ALA A 24 -4.31 -31.50 26.54
N ARG A 25 -3.48 -31.88 27.52
CA ARG A 25 -2.41 -32.90 27.42
C ARG A 25 -1.21 -32.64 26.50
N LEU A 26 -0.12 -32.30 27.17
CA LEU A 26 1.27 -32.67 26.87
C LEU A 26 1.40 -34.16 26.55
N HIS A 27 2.06 -34.50 25.44
CA HIS A 27 2.85 -35.73 25.34
C HIS A 27 4.19 -35.43 24.67
N SER A 28 5.22 -35.57 25.51
CA SER A 28 6.59 -35.91 25.16
C SER A 28 6.61 -37.24 24.41
N THR A 29 7.39 -37.34 23.33
CA THR A 29 8.46 -38.33 23.25
C THR A 29 9.42 -38.02 22.08
N SER A 30 10.68 -37.88 22.49
CA SER A 30 11.91 -38.09 21.73
C SER A 30 11.82 -39.20 20.68
N SER A 31 12.36 -38.97 19.49
CA SER A 31 13.16 -40.00 18.82
C SER A 31 14.18 -39.39 17.87
N ARG A 32 15.43 -39.68 18.22
CA ARG A 32 16.68 -39.34 17.58
C ARG A 32 16.93 -40.36 16.46
N ALA A 33 17.22 -39.90 15.26
CA ALA A 33 17.76 -40.78 14.21
C ALA A 33 18.84 -40.02 13.41
N SER A 34 20.09 -40.14 13.88
CA SER A 34 21.27 -40.08 13.01
C SER A 34 21.50 -41.49 12.47
N PRO A 35 21.80 -41.65 11.18
CA PRO A 35 23.17 -42.02 10.78
C PRO A 35 23.51 -41.32 9.44
N ARG A 36 24.68 -41.31 8.84
CA ARG A 36 25.88 -42.14 8.89
C ARG A 36 26.96 -41.29 8.20
N LEU A 37 28.11 -41.10 8.84
CA LEU A 37 29.28 -40.53 8.18
C LEU A 37 29.86 -41.58 7.22
N THR A 38 29.99 -41.24 5.94
CA THR A 38 30.82 -41.97 4.99
C THR A 38 32.08 -41.15 4.70
N PRO A 39 33.28 -41.76 4.74
CA PRO A 39 34.50 -41.10 4.32
C PRO A 39 34.68 -41.31 2.81
N VAL A 40 34.76 -40.22 2.05
CA VAL A 40 35.24 -40.29 0.66
C VAL A 40 36.40 -39.30 0.50
N ASN A 41 37.59 -39.88 0.61
CA ASN A 41 38.80 -39.63 -0.16
C ASN A 41 39.13 -38.18 -0.57
N LYS A 42 40.15 -37.65 0.11
CA LYS A 42 41.10 -36.67 -0.43
C LYS A 42 41.58 -37.12 -1.81
N ALA A 43 41.37 -36.29 -2.82
CA ALA A 43 42.20 -36.25 -4.01
C ALA A 43 42.55 -34.78 -4.27
N LEU A 44 43.76 -34.38 -3.83
CA LEU A 44 44.41 -33.17 -4.33
C LEU A 44 44.62 -33.35 -5.84
N ARG A 45 44.01 -32.48 -6.64
CA ARG A 45 44.42 -32.27 -8.02
C ARG A 45 44.87 -30.82 -8.17
N ALA A 46 46.08 -30.68 -8.66
CA ALA A 46 46.82 -29.45 -8.89
C ALA A 46 46.05 -28.47 -9.78
N ALA A 47 46.09 -27.20 -9.40
CA ALA A 47 45.62 -26.10 -10.23
C ALA A 47 46.70 -25.69 -11.24
N PRO A 48 46.41 -25.54 -12.54
CA PRO A 48 47.26 -24.79 -13.44
C PRO A 48 46.99 -23.28 -13.26
N SER A 49 48.06 -22.53 -13.08
CA SER A 49 48.13 -21.08 -13.10
C SER A 49 47.78 -20.54 -14.49
N ILE A 50 46.55 -20.07 -14.65
CA ILE A 50 46.12 -19.32 -15.84
C ILE A 50 46.29 -17.82 -15.53
N PRO A 51 47.12 -17.07 -16.27
CA PRO A 51 47.17 -15.61 -16.15
C PRO A 51 45.98 -15.06 -16.96
N PHE A 52 44.83 -14.89 -16.33
CA PHE A 52 43.67 -14.28 -16.99
C PHE A 52 43.70 -12.77 -16.77
N LEU A 53 44.16 -12.07 -17.81
CA LEU A 53 44.04 -10.62 -17.99
C LEU A 53 42.60 -10.15 -17.68
N GLY A 54 42.52 -9.00 -17.03
CA GLY A 54 41.30 -8.39 -16.54
C GLY A 54 40.19 -8.24 -17.59
N ALA A 55 39.04 -8.82 -17.26
CA ALA A 55 37.74 -8.42 -17.79
C ALA A 55 36.77 -8.40 -16.60
N LEU A 56 36.92 -7.39 -15.75
CA LEU A 56 35.92 -7.03 -14.73
C LEU A 56 34.74 -6.35 -15.43
N PHE A 57 34.00 -7.10 -16.25
CA PHE A 57 32.64 -6.72 -16.61
C PHE A 57 31.77 -7.04 -15.39
N SER A 58 31.59 -6.02 -14.55
CA SER A 58 30.59 -6.00 -13.49
C SER A 58 29.23 -6.14 -14.15
N SER A 59 28.74 -7.37 -14.26
CA SER A 59 27.37 -7.68 -14.65
C SER A 59 26.46 -7.10 -13.58
N LYS A 60 26.03 -5.85 -13.79
CA LYS A 60 24.97 -5.21 -13.03
C LYS A 60 23.77 -6.15 -13.15
N ALA A 61 23.43 -6.83 -12.05
CA ALA A 61 22.24 -7.66 -11.99
C ALA A 61 21.04 -6.80 -12.41
N PRO A 62 20.12 -7.33 -13.24
CA PRO A 62 18.92 -6.58 -13.58
C PRO A 62 18.16 -6.36 -12.27
N THR A 63 18.13 -5.11 -11.82
CA THR A 63 17.06 -4.66 -10.94
C THR A 63 15.78 -4.89 -11.73
N GLU A 64 14.87 -5.72 -11.21
CA GLU A 64 13.52 -5.89 -11.73
C GLU A 64 12.88 -4.50 -11.81
N GLU A 65 13.03 -3.86 -12.97
CA GLU A 65 12.59 -2.51 -13.23
C GLU A 65 11.10 -2.62 -13.53
N MET A 66 10.30 -2.50 -12.49
CA MET A 66 8.85 -2.49 -12.62
C MET A 66 8.45 -1.28 -13.46
N SER A 67 8.16 -1.53 -14.72
CA SER A 67 7.82 -0.52 -15.72
C SER A 67 6.36 -0.12 -15.57
N TYR A 68 6.11 1.15 -15.23
CA TYR A 68 4.78 1.75 -15.21
C TYR A 68 4.38 2.28 -16.60
N PRO A 69 3.09 2.46 -16.92
CA PRO A 69 2.71 3.05 -18.21
C PRO A 69 3.28 4.45 -18.49
N ASP A 70 3.35 5.32 -17.49
CA ASP A 70 3.93 6.66 -17.57
C ASP A 70 5.44 6.61 -17.26
N GLN A 71 6.25 6.88 -18.28
CA GLN A 71 7.71 6.74 -18.28
C GLN A 71 8.43 8.10 -18.28
N ARG A 72 7.79 9.16 -17.77
CA ARG A 72 8.44 10.47 -17.63
C ARG A 72 9.69 10.40 -16.75
N SER A 73 10.73 11.13 -17.14
CA SER A 73 11.97 11.27 -16.38
C SER A 73 11.80 12.17 -15.16
N ASP A 74 12.73 12.09 -14.20
CA ASP A 74 12.70 12.94 -13.01
C ASP A 74 12.74 14.44 -13.35
N ASP A 75 13.46 14.84 -14.41
CA ASP A 75 13.47 16.24 -14.85
C ASP A 75 12.10 16.69 -15.39
N GLN A 76 11.43 15.82 -16.15
CA GLN A 76 10.06 16.08 -16.61
C GLN A 76 9.08 16.17 -15.43
N TRP A 77 9.28 15.33 -14.42
CA TRP A 77 8.50 15.39 -13.18
C TRP A 77 8.75 16.68 -12.40
N ARG A 78 10.00 17.10 -12.23
CA ARG A 78 10.35 18.36 -11.55
C ARG A 78 9.78 19.59 -12.27
N ALA A 79 9.55 19.51 -13.58
CA ALA A 79 8.93 20.58 -14.35
C ALA A 79 7.42 20.72 -14.14
N VAL A 80 6.71 19.63 -13.77
CA VAL A 80 5.24 19.61 -13.65
C VAL A 80 4.73 19.50 -12.22
N LEU A 81 5.56 19.01 -11.30
CA LEU A 81 5.23 18.85 -9.88
C LEU A 81 5.74 20.03 -9.07
N SER A 82 5.01 20.40 -8.02
CA SER A 82 5.59 21.24 -6.97
C SER A 82 6.73 20.49 -6.25
N PRO A 83 7.65 21.20 -5.58
CA PRO A 83 8.73 20.55 -4.83
C PRO A 83 8.23 19.53 -3.81
N GLU A 84 7.13 19.84 -3.11
CA GLU A 84 6.53 18.94 -2.13
C GLU A 84 5.86 17.72 -2.77
N GLN A 85 5.18 17.92 -3.91
CA GLN A 85 4.62 16.81 -4.68
C GLN A 85 5.72 15.89 -5.20
N PHE A 86 6.83 16.45 -5.68
CA PHE A 86 7.99 15.66 -6.13
C PHE A 86 8.58 14.86 -4.96
N ARG A 87 8.81 15.51 -3.81
CA ARG A 87 9.32 14.86 -2.59
C ARG A 87 8.46 13.66 -2.19
N VAL A 88 7.14 13.82 -2.18
CA VAL A 88 6.23 12.74 -1.80
C VAL A 88 6.12 11.68 -2.90
N LEU A 89 5.75 12.05 -4.12
CA LEU A 89 5.47 11.09 -5.20
C LEU A 89 6.72 10.36 -5.72
N ARG A 90 7.87 11.02 -5.77
CA ARG A 90 9.09 10.49 -6.42
C ARG A 90 10.17 10.10 -5.41
N GLU A 91 10.36 10.89 -4.36
CA GLU A 91 11.36 10.63 -3.32
C GLU A 91 10.79 9.84 -2.12
N LYS A 92 9.55 9.32 -2.24
CA LYS A 92 8.84 8.53 -1.23
C LYS A 92 8.75 9.23 0.14
N GLY A 93 8.66 10.56 0.12
CA GLY A 93 8.45 11.36 1.31
C GLY A 93 7.05 11.18 1.90
N THR A 94 6.88 11.64 3.13
CA THR A 94 5.58 11.68 3.81
C THR A 94 5.30 13.11 4.26
N GLU A 95 4.09 13.62 4.00
CA GLU A 95 3.63 14.92 4.49
C GLU A 95 3.41 14.89 6.01
N ARG A 96 3.44 16.04 6.68
CA ARG A 96 3.23 16.09 8.14
C ARG A 96 1.76 15.77 8.48
N PRO A 97 1.48 14.98 9.53
CA PRO A 97 0.10 14.65 9.89
C PRO A 97 -0.72 15.91 10.20
N GLY A 98 -1.99 15.90 9.80
CA GLY A 98 -2.98 16.95 10.02
C GLY A 98 -2.78 18.21 9.17
N THR A 99 -1.86 18.19 8.20
CA THR A 99 -1.59 19.35 7.34
C THR A 99 -2.17 19.25 5.94
N GLY A 100 -2.56 18.05 5.51
CA GLY A 100 -3.05 17.79 4.17
C GLY A 100 -4.45 18.37 3.92
N GLU A 101 -4.64 18.96 2.73
CA GLU A 101 -5.93 19.52 2.27
C GLU A 101 -7.09 18.52 2.39
N TYR A 102 -6.83 17.24 2.09
CA TYR A 102 -7.85 16.22 2.00
C TYR A 102 -8.03 15.37 3.26
N ASP A 103 -7.31 15.66 4.34
CA ASP A 103 -7.47 14.92 5.61
C ASP A 103 -8.92 15.07 6.13
N SER A 104 -9.37 16.32 6.27
CA SER A 104 -10.73 16.66 6.75
C SER A 104 -11.76 16.91 5.64
N HIS A 105 -11.47 16.53 4.40
CA HIS A 105 -12.34 16.76 3.24
C HIS A 105 -13.26 15.56 2.96
N TYR A 106 -14.56 15.66 3.21
CA TYR A 106 -15.52 14.55 3.04
C TYR A 106 -16.67 14.92 2.09
N PRO A 107 -16.43 14.93 0.77
CA PRO A 107 -17.46 15.24 -0.21
C PRO A 107 -18.45 14.08 -0.35
N THR A 108 -19.66 14.36 -0.82
CA THR A 108 -20.69 13.34 -1.06
C THR A 108 -20.51 12.60 -2.38
N LYS A 109 -19.74 13.17 -3.31
CA LYS A 109 -19.40 12.59 -4.62
C LYS A 109 -18.07 13.17 -5.11
N GLY A 110 -17.43 12.48 -6.05
CA GLY A 110 -16.21 12.95 -6.71
C GLY A 110 -15.10 11.89 -6.71
N VAL A 111 -13.98 12.25 -7.33
CA VAL A 111 -12.85 11.36 -7.56
C VAL A 111 -11.55 12.04 -7.13
N TYR A 112 -10.73 11.30 -6.39
CA TYR A 112 -9.36 11.66 -6.10
C TYR A 112 -8.45 11.02 -7.16
N THR A 113 -7.66 11.86 -7.82
CA THR A 113 -6.73 11.49 -8.88
C THR A 113 -5.29 11.66 -8.42
N CYS A 114 -4.36 10.94 -9.04
CA CYS A 114 -2.94 11.09 -8.79
C CYS A 114 -2.47 12.50 -9.15
N ALA A 115 -1.83 13.21 -8.23
CA ALA A 115 -1.39 14.59 -8.48
C ALA A 115 -0.34 14.72 -9.60
N GLY A 116 0.34 13.62 -9.97
CA GLY A 116 1.35 13.61 -11.04
C GLY A 116 0.83 13.20 -12.42
N CYS A 117 0.02 12.15 -12.52
CA CYS A 117 -0.43 11.64 -13.83
C CYS A 117 -1.95 11.77 -14.06
N ASP A 118 -2.69 12.39 -13.12
CA ASP A 118 -4.14 12.57 -13.16
C ASP A 118 -4.95 11.25 -13.22
N ALA A 119 -4.31 10.08 -13.08
CA ALA A 119 -5.02 8.80 -13.06
C ALA A 119 -5.98 8.73 -11.85
N PRO A 120 -7.22 8.23 -12.02
CA PRO A 120 -8.17 8.11 -10.92
C PRO A 120 -7.73 7.02 -9.93
N LEU A 121 -7.72 7.35 -8.63
CA LEU A 121 -7.23 6.47 -7.57
C LEU A 121 -8.34 6.04 -6.60
N TYR A 122 -9.15 6.99 -6.14
CA TYR A 122 -10.16 6.78 -5.11
C TYR A 122 -11.44 7.54 -5.45
N THR A 123 -12.60 7.02 -5.04
CA THR A 123 -13.86 7.76 -5.07
C THR A 123 -14.14 8.38 -3.70
N ALA A 124 -15.03 9.36 -3.65
CA ALA A 124 -15.52 9.93 -2.39
C ALA A 124 -16.09 8.85 -1.46
N ASP A 125 -16.79 7.86 -2.01
CA ASP A 125 -17.41 6.77 -1.26
C ASP A 125 -16.40 5.88 -0.54
N HIS A 126 -15.17 5.78 -1.05
CA HIS A 126 -14.12 5.00 -0.41
C HIS A 126 -13.53 5.70 0.82
N LYS A 127 -13.74 7.02 0.95
CA LYS A 127 -13.11 7.83 2.00
C LYS A 127 -13.84 7.64 3.33
N PHE A 128 -13.08 7.52 4.41
CA PHE A 128 -13.64 7.44 5.76
C PHE A 128 -12.80 8.18 6.80
N LYS A 129 -13.36 8.37 7.99
CA LYS A 129 -12.67 9.04 9.11
C LYS A 129 -11.91 8.02 9.95
N SER A 130 -10.61 7.90 9.71
CA SER A 130 -9.71 7.03 10.49
C SER A 130 -9.12 7.72 11.73
N GLY A 131 -8.93 9.05 11.67
CA GLY A 131 -8.17 9.79 12.68
C GLY A 131 -6.65 9.64 12.60
N CYS A 132 -6.10 9.09 11.50
CA CYS A 132 -4.65 8.88 11.38
C CYS A 132 -3.84 10.14 11.07
N GLY A 133 -4.49 11.28 10.77
CA GLY A 133 -3.84 12.54 10.39
C GLY A 133 -3.50 12.67 8.90
N TRP A 134 -4.05 11.79 8.07
CA TRP A 134 -3.93 11.79 6.62
C TRP A 134 -5.25 11.30 6.02
N PRO A 135 -5.58 11.66 4.77
CA PRO A 135 -6.75 11.10 4.11
C PRO A 135 -6.69 9.56 4.08
N ALA A 136 -7.76 8.94 4.56
CA ALA A 136 -7.91 7.50 4.63
C ALA A 136 -9.02 6.99 3.70
N TYR A 137 -8.73 5.91 2.98
CA TYR A 137 -9.67 5.21 2.11
C TYR A 137 -9.68 3.72 2.45
N PHE A 138 -10.83 3.06 2.34
CA PHE A 138 -10.91 1.62 2.62
C PHE A 138 -10.69 0.74 1.40
N ASP A 139 -10.84 1.31 0.19
CA ASP A 139 -10.57 0.61 -1.06
C ASP A 139 -10.12 1.63 -2.12
N SER A 140 -9.54 1.15 -3.22
CA SER A 140 -9.15 1.95 -4.38
C SER A 140 -10.02 1.61 -5.58
N ILE A 141 -9.99 2.46 -6.61
CA ILE A 141 -10.56 2.08 -7.90
C ILE A 141 -9.81 0.83 -8.41
N PRO A 142 -10.50 -0.22 -8.88
CA PRO A 142 -9.84 -1.47 -9.28
C PRO A 142 -8.68 -1.25 -10.24
N GLY A 143 -7.49 -1.73 -9.85
CA GLY A 143 -6.27 -1.61 -10.65
C GLY A 143 -5.57 -0.25 -10.62
N ALA A 144 -6.06 0.71 -9.84
CA ALA A 144 -5.46 2.05 -9.75
C ALA A 144 -4.22 2.13 -8.84
N VAL A 145 -4.11 1.21 -7.88
CA VAL A 145 -3.06 1.18 -6.86
C VAL A 145 -2.31 -0.14 -6.88
N THR A 146 -0.97 -0.06 -6.88
CA THR A 146 -0.07 -1.21 -6.74
C THR A 146 0.52 -1.24 -5.33
N ARG A 147 0.63 -2.43 -4.75
CA ARG A 147 1.16 -2.65 -3.40
C ARG A 147 2.59 -3.19 -3.46
N HIS A 148 3.49 -2.62 -2.66
CA HIS A 148 4.88 -3.07 -2.51
C HIS A 148 5.21 -3.34 -1.05
N THR A 149 6.08 -4.32 -0.79
CA THR A 149 6.63 -4.51 0.56
C THR A 149 7.63 -3.41 0.87
N ASP A 150 7.40 -2.66 1.94
CA ASP A 150 8.32 -1.66 2.48
C ASP A 150 8.92 -2.17 3.80
N SER A 151 10.24 -2.38 3.79
CA SER A 151 11.02 -2.82 4.96
C SER A 151 11.88 -1.71 5.56
N THR A 152 11.65 -0.45 5.19
CA THR A 152 12.43 0.71 5.65
C THR A 152 12.27 0.92 7.16
N PHE A 153 13.31 1.42 7.82
CA PHE A 153 13.36 1.63 9.28
C PHE A 153 13.09 0.36 10.12
N GLY A 154 13.30 -0.83 9.56
CA GLY A 154 13.11 -2.10 10.26
C GLY A 154 11.65 -2.49 10.50
N MET A 155 10.69 -1.76 9.93
CA MET A 155 9.26 -2.07 9.98
C MET A 155 8.84 -2.76 8.68
N LYS A 156 7.94 -3.75 8.76
CA LYS A 156 7.28 -4.32 7.57
C LYS A 156 5.94 -3.63 7.36
N ARG A 157 5.86 -2.82 6.32
CA ARG A 157 4.63 -2.13 5.89
C ARG A 157 4.35 -2.46 4.43
N THR A 158 3.13 -2.17 3.99
CA THR A 158 2.76 -2.29 2.58
C THR A 158 2.64 -0.90 2.00
N GLU A 159 3.62 -0.49 1.19
CA GLU A 159 3.58 0.74 0.42
C GLU A 159 2.51 0.63 -0.66
N ILE A 160 1.80 1.73 -0.90
CA ILE A 160 0.87 1.88 -2.03
C ILE A 160 1.39 2.96 -2.98
N VAL A 161 1.41 2.63 -4.27
CA VAL A 161 1.82 3.53 -5.35
C VAL A 161 0.76 3.60 -6.44
N CYS A 162 0.74 4.68 -7.22
CA CYS A 162 -0.10 4.77 -8.40
C CYS A 162 0.33 3.74 -9.46
N SER A 163 -0.60 2.90 -9.93
CA SER A 163 -0.30 1.89 -10.94
C SER A 163 0.04 2.46 -12.32
N ASN A 164 -0.28 3.73 -12.59
CA ASN A 164 0.00 4.36 -13.88
C ASN A 164 1.39 5.01 -13.96
N CYS A 165 1.89 5.63 -12.89
CA CYS A 165 3.18 6.35 -12.92
C CYS A 165 4.18 5.93 -11.84
N GLY A 166 3.80 4.99 -10.97
CA GLY A 166 4.62 4.55 -9.84
C GLY A 166 4.79 5.57 -8.72
N GLY A 167 4.06 6.68 -8.75
CA GLY A 167 4.15 7.71 -7.72
C GLY A 167 3.73 7.18 -6.35
N HIS A 168 4.55 7.43 -5.32
CA HIS A 168 4.27 7.06 -3.95
C HIS A 168 3.04 7.79 -3.41
N LEU A 169 2.10 7.02 -2.88
CA LEU A 169 0.85 7.54 -2.31
C LEU A 169 0.89 7.47 -0.78
N GLY A 170 1.41 6.39 -0.21
CA GLY A 170 1.45 6.16 1.23
C GLY A 170 1.55 4.68 1.58
N HIS A 171 0.81 4.24 2.59
CA HIS A 171 0.80 2.85 3.05
C HIS A 171 -0.61 2.34 3.30
N VAL A 172 -0.79 1.02 3.16
CA VAL A 172 -2.03 0.33 3.55
C VAL A 172 -1.80 -0.51 4.80
N PHE A 173 -2.78 -0.45 5.69
CA PHE A 173 -2.87 -1.23 6.93
C PHE A 173 -4.18 -2.02 6.90
N ALA A 174 -4.21 -3.20 7.53
CA ALA A 174 -5.40 -4.05 7.57
C ALA A 174 -5.56 -4.67 8.96
N GLY A 175 -6.78 -5.05 9.33
CA GLY A 175 -7.06 -5.72 10.60
C GLY A 175 -7.11 -4.75 11.80
N GLU A 176 -7.42 -3.48 11.55
CA GLU A 176 -7.51 -2.46 12.61
C GLU A 176 -8.91 -2.36 13.22
N GLY A 177 -9.91 -3.04 12.63
CA GLY A 177 -11.28 -3.09 13.13
C GLY A 177 -12.12 -1.88 12.75
N PHE A 178 -11.82 -1.22 11.63
CA PHE A 178 -12.65 -0.14 11.12
C PHE A 178 -13.98 -0.69 10.57
N PRO A 179 -15.11 0.02 10.76
CA PRO A 179 -16.43 -0.40 10.25
C PRO A 179 -16.54 -0.13 8.74
N THR A 180 -15.62 -0.69 7.96
CA THR A 180 -15.54 -0.56 6.51
C THR A 180 -15.60 -1.94 5.86
N PRO A 181 -16.04 -2.07 4.59
CA PRO A 181 -16.22 -3.37 3.95
C PRO A 181 -14.97 -4.26 3.91
N THR A 182 -13.79 -3.66 3.80
CA THR A 182 -12.51 -4.36 3.61
C THR A 182 -11.69 -4.48 4.89
N ASP A 183 -11.99 -3.68 5.93
CA ASP A 183 -11.11 -3.45 7.09
C ASP A 183 -9.67 -3.08 6.70
N GLU A 184 -9.52 -2.46 5.52
CA GLU A 184 -8.27 -1.85 5.08
C GLU A 184 -8.29 -0.34 5.33
N ARG A 185 -7.12 0.22 5.59
CA ARG A 185 -6.88 1.66 5.70
C ARG A 185 -5.72 2.04 4.80
N HIS A 186 -6.05 2.54 3.63
CA HIS A 186 -5.12 3.24 2.75
C HIS A 186 -4.85 4.62 3.34
N CYS A 187 -3.71 4.78 4.03
CA CYS A 187 -3.25 6.03 4.60
C CYS A 187 -2.44 6.77 3.55
N VAL A 188 -3.05 7.79 2.92
CA VAL A 188 -2.51 8.43 1.72
C VAL A 188 -2.07 9.85 2.02
N ASN A 189 -0.96 10.29 1.43
CA ASN A 189 -0.55 11.70 1.51
C ASN A 189 -1.53 12.56 0.70
N SER A 190 -2.09 13.61 1.30
CA SER A 190 -2.94 14.57 0.59
C SER A 190 -2.23 15.22 -0.59
N VAL A 191 -0.94 15.56 -0.46
CA VAL A 191 -0.20 16.19 -1.57
C VAL A 191 -0.07 15.30 -2.81
N SER A 192 -0.23 13.97 -2.63
CA SER A 192 -0.17 13.00 -3.73
C SER A 192 -1.48 12.94 -4.54
N LEU A 193 -2.51 13.65 -4.11
CA LEU A 193 -3.86 13.62 -4.67
C LEU A 193 -4.26 14.98 -5.26
N ARG A 194 -5.22 14.94 -6.17
CA ARG A 194 -6.06 16.07 -6.60
C ARG A 194 -7.51 15.62 -6.54
N PHE A 195 -8.44 16.52 -6.27
CA PHE A 195 -9.87 16.20 -6.22
C PHE A 195 -10.66 16.87 -7.34
N THR A 196 -11.67 16.16 -7.86
CA THR A 196 -12.68 16.71 -8.77
C THR A 196 -14.07 16.18 -8.41
N GLU A 197 -15.07 17.06 -8.37
CA GLU A 197 -16.48 16.68 -8.16
C GLU A 197 -17.10 16.05 -9.42
N ASP A 198 -16.52 16.32 -10.59
CA ASP A 198 -16.99 15.83 -11.88
C ASP A 198 -16.34 14.49 -12.22
N ALA A 199 -16.99 13.39 -11.80
CA ALA A 199 -16.51 12.04 -12.07
C ALA A 199 -16.30 11.76 -13.57
N ASP A 200 -17.13 12.35 -14.43
CA ASP A 200 -17.00 12.25 -15.90
C ASP A 200 -15.78 12.99 -16.45
N ALA A 201 -15.31 14.04 -15.75
CA ALA A 201 -14.10 14.76 -16.14
C ALA A 201 -12.84 13.96 -15.77
N ALA A 202 -12.88 13.18 -14.69
CA ALA A 202 -11.79 12.30 -14.28
C ALA A 202 -11.58 11.14 -15.27
N ALA A 203 -12.66 10.57 -15.82
CA ALA A 203 -12.59 9.42 -16.73
C ALA A 203 -12.11 9.75 -18.15
N LYS A 204 -12.18 11.02 -18.58
CA LYS A 204 -11.84 11.46 -19.95
C LYS A 204 -10.37 11.81 -20.17
N LYS A 205 -9.54 11.78 -19.12
CA LYS A 205 -8.13 12.20 -19.19
C LYS A 205 -7.04 11.11 -19.31
N PRO A 206 -7.29 9.80 -19.57
CA PRO A 206 -6.18 8.90 -19.78
C PRO A 206 -5.65 9.06 -21.22
N ALA A 207 -4.41 9.54 -21.35
CA ALA A 207 -3.48 9.28 -22.47
C ALA A 207 -3.42 10.18 -23.73
N GLU A 208 -3.92 11.42 -23.77
CA GLU A 208 -3.76 12.27 -24.97
C GLU A 208 -2.49 13.18 -24.99
N LYS A 209 -1.72 13.29 -23.90
CA LYS A 209 -0.58 14.24 -23.83
C LYS A 209 0.81 13.63 -24.08
N SER A 210 0.95 12.66 -24.99
CA SER A 210 2.27 12.12 -25.41
C SER A 210 2.55 12.16 -26.92
N ARG A 211 1.79 12.94 -27.70
CA ARG A 211 2.08 13.21 -29.12
C ARG A 211 2.24 14.71 -29.39
N ALA A 212 3.47 15.20 -29.33
CA ALA A 212 3.95 16.38 -30.05
C ALA A 212 5.47 16.27 -30.18
#